data_AF-A0A413CY70-F1
#
_entry.id   AF-A0A413CY70-F1
#
_cell.length_a   1.000
_cell.length_b   1.000
_cell.length_c   1.000
_cell.angle_alpha   90.00
_cell.angle_beta   90.00
_cell.angle_gamma   90.00
#
_symmetry.space_group_name_H-M   'P 1'
#
loop_
_entity.id
_entity.type
_entity.pdbx_description
1 polymer ?
#
loop_
_entity_poly.entity_id
_entity_poly.type
_entity_poly.pdbx_seq_one_letter_code
_entity_poly.pdbx_strand_id
1 'polypeptide(L)'
;MKKYRKVFKLKYDQNGYLVAYQRNSRYIKEEIRNLGFFFIITSEEMSASKALDIYRGRDNIEKMFRSLKSGIDFNKARVHTTESLKSKVFVTFIAMIVRNELFQKVEELRKKNRKAYTVQKMISELENIKENMY
;
A
#
# COMPACT_ATOMS: atom_id res chain seq x y z
N MET A 1 -0.11 -10.33 17.81
CA MET A 1 0.93 -11.33 18.14
C MET A 1 0.66 -12.77 17.64
N LYS A 2 -0.59 -13.21 17.38
CA LYS A 2 -0.89 -14.59 16.92
C LYS A 2 -0.13 -15.03 15.65
N LYS A 3 0.16 -14.10 14.72
CA LYS A 3 0.79 -14.38 13.41
C LYS A 3 2.24 -14.91 13.49
N TYR A 4 2.99 -14.60 14.55
CA TYR A 4 4.41 -14.91 14.64
C TYR A 4 4.75 -16.11 15.55
N ARG A 5 3.77 -16.61 16.32
CA ARG A 5 3.97 -17.74 17.27
C ARG A 5 4.36 -19.06 16.61
N LYS A 6 4.02 -19.26 15.33
CA LYS A 6 4.40 -20.48 14.59
C LYS A 6 5.84 -20.43 14.08
N VAL A 7 6.27 -19.24 13.67
CA VAL A 7 7.60 -18.94 13.12
C VAL A 7 8.66 -18.84 14.21
N PHE A 8 8.27 -18.33 15.39
CA PHE A 8 9.15 -18.17 16.55
C PHE A 8 8.54 -18.83 17.78
N LYS A 9 9.32 -19.67 18.45
CA LYS A 9 9.04 -20.13 19.80
C LYS A 9 9.38 -19.01 20.76
N LEU A 10 8.38 -18.45 21.42
CA LEU A 10 8.54 -17.32 22.35
C LEU A 10 8.54 -17.84 23.78
N LYS A 11 9.49 -17.40 24.60
CA LYS A 11 9.54 -17.65 26.04
C LYS A 11 9.18 -16.37 26.79
N TYR A 12 8.28 -16.51 27.75
CA TYR A 12 7.84 -15.43 28.62
C TYR A 12 8.23 -15.75 30.07
N ASP A 13 8.45 -14.73 30.87
CA ASP A 13 8.68 -14.86 32.30
C ASP A 13 7.35 -14.99 33.07
N GLN A 14 7.43 -15.05 34.39
CA GLN A 14 6.28 -15.19 35.27
C GLN A 14 5.36 -13.96 35.27
N ASN A 15 5.89 -12.80 34.88
CA ASN A 15 5.17 -11.53 34.76
C ASN A 15 4.60 -11.29 33.35
N GLY A 16 4.84 -12.23 32.41
CA GLY A 16 4.36 -12.15 31.04
C GLY A 16 5.25 -11.32 30.09
N TYR A 17 6.45 -10.93 30.51
CA TYR A 17 7.42 -10.26 29.64
C TYR A 17 8.15 -11.27 28.75
N LEU A 18 8.39 -10.89 27.49
CA LEU A 18 9.14 -11.72 26.54
C LEU A 18 10.62 -11.71 26.93
N VAL A 19 11.15 -12.87 27.32
CA VAL A 19 12.55 -13.04 27.78
C VAL A 19 13.44 -13.63 26.71
N ALA A 20 12.90 -14.48 25.83
CA ALA A 20 13.68 -15.06 24.74
C ALA A 20 12.78 -15.48 23.57
N TYR A 21 13.40 -15.60 22.39
CA TYR A 21 12.76 -16.22 21.24
C TYR A 21 13.73 -17.16 20.53
N GLN A 22 13.20 -18.22 19.94
CA GLN A 22 13.95 -19.16 19.12
C GLN A 22 13.24 -19.34 17.78
N ARG A 23 14.01 -19.28 16.69
CA ARG A 23 13.49 -19.51 15.34
C ARG A 23 13.03 -20.96 15.20
N ASN A 24 11.79 -21.17 14.76
CA ASN A 24 11.27 -22.50 14.48
C ASN A 24 11.65 -22.93 13.05
N SER A 25 12.91 -23.33 12.86
CA SER A 25 13.45 -23.65 11.54
C SER A 25 12.68 -24.76 10.81
N ARG A 26 12.08 -25.71 11.53
CA ARG A 26 11.26 -26.78 10.94
C ARG A 26 9.99 -26.23 10.30
N TYR A 27 9.22 -25.44 11.05
CA TYR A 27 8.01 -24.78 10.53
C TYR A 27 8.35 -23.87 9.35
N ILE A 28 9.43 -23.12 9.44
CA ILE A 28 9.85 -22.22 8.36
C ILE A 28 10.22 -22.99 7.09
N LYS A 29 10.97 -24.10 7.20
CA LYS A 29 11.30 -24.95 6.05
C LYS A 29 10.04 -25.55 5.43
N GLU A 30 9.08 -25.96 6.24
CA GLU A 30 7.82 -26.51 5.77
C GLU A 30 6.98 -25.46 5.05
N GLU A 31 6.91 -24.24 5.57
CA GLU A 31 6.21 -23.14 4.90
C GLU A 31 6.89 -22.71 3.60
N ILE A 32 8.23 -22.75 3.54
CA ILE A 32 9.00 -22.50 2.32
C ILE A 32 8.66 -23.55 1.24
N ARG A 33 8.46 -24.82 1.62
CA ARG A 33 8.04 -25.87 0.66
C ARG A 33 6.65 -25.64 0.08
N ASN A 34 5.79 -24.90 0.78
CA ASN A 34 4.45 -24.56 0.32
C ASN A 34 4.40 -23.26 -0.50
N LEU A 35 5.55 -22.60 -0.73
CA LEU A 35 5.58 -21.39 -1.56
C LEU A 35 5.34 -21.76 -3.02
N GLY A 36 4.33 -21.12 -3.62
CA GLY A 36 4.11 -21.17 -5.06
C GLY A 36 5.12 -20.31 -5.82
N PHE A 37 5.19 -20.54 -7.13
CA PHE A 37 5.95 -19.70 -8.06
C PHE A 37 5.00 -18.76 -8.80
N PHE A 38 5.51 -17.60 -9.19
CA PHE A 38 4.84 -16.69 -10.10
C PHE A 38 5.83 -16.23 -11.17
N PHE A 39 5.29 -15.87 -12.33
CA PHE A 39 6.08 -15.38 -13.46
C PHE A 39 5.64 -13.97 -13.81
N ILE A 40 6.61 -13.10 -14.12
CA ILE A 40 6.35 -11.79 -14.70
C ILE A 40 6.76 -11.88 -16.17
N ILE A 41 5.83 -11.56 -17.06
CA ILE A 41 6.06 -11.53 -18.51
C ILE A 41 5.96 -10.07 -18.94
N THR A 42 6.93 -9.59 -19.71
CA THR A 42 7.00 -8.22 -20.23
C THR A 42 7.40 -8.26 -21.70
N SER A 43 6.88 -7.33 -22.50
CA SER A 43 7.28 -7.13 -23.90
C SER A 43 8.56 -6.30 -24.05
N GLU A 44 8.96 -5.61 -22.99
CA GLU A 44 10.10 -4.68 -22.98
C GLU A 44 11.37 -5.35 -22.43
N GLU A 45 12.53 -4.99 -22.99
CA GLU A 45 13.84 -5.41 -22.48
C GLU A 45 14.18 -4.66 -21.19
N MET A 46 14.39 -5.38 -20.09
CA MET A 46 14.79 -4.82 -18.81
C MET A 46 15.38 -5.87 -17.87
N SER A 47 16.03 -5.42 -16.79
CA SER A 47 16.49 -6.34 -15.75
C SER A 47 15.33 -6.99 -14.97
N ALA A 48 15.54 -8.20 -14.46
CA ALA A 48 14.55 -8.89 -13.62
C ALA A 48 14.16 -8.08 -12.37
N SER A 49 15.12 -7.35 -11.78
CA SER A 49 14.84 -6.46 -10.65
C SER A 49 13.92 -5.31 -11.05
N LYS A 50 14.14 -4.70 -12.22
CA LYS A 50 13.30 -3.62 -12.72
C LYS A 50 11.89 -4.10 -13.03
N ALA A 51 11.74 -5.27 -13.67
CA ALA A 51 10.45 -5.89 -13.94
C ALA A 51 9.68 -6.15 -12.64
N LEU A 52 10.36 -6.68 -11.61
CA LEU A 52 9.78 -6.91 -10.29
C LEU A 52 9.35 -5.61 -9.61
N ASP A 53 10.14 -4.55 -9.69
CA ASP A 53 9.82 -3.26 -9.09
C ASP A 53 8.61 -2.60 -9.77
N ILE A 54 8.52 -2.66 -11.10
CA ILE A 54 7.34 -2.20 -11.86
C ILE A 54 6.11 -3.00 -11.46
N TYR A 55 6.23 -4.34 -11.43
CA TYR A 55 5.12 -5.20 -11.01
C TYR A 55 4.66 -4.90 -9.58
N ARG A 56 5.59 -4.67 -8.65
CA ARG A 56 5.26 -4.24 -7.28
C ARG A 56 4.58 -2.87 -7.25
N GLY A 57 4.88 -1.98 -8.19
CA GLY A 57 4.14 -0.73 -8.39
C GLY A 57 2.63 -0.94 -8.60
N ARG A 58 2.21 -2.08 -9.19
CA ARG A 58 0.79 -2.44 -9.35
C ARG A 58 0.07 -2.62 -8.01
N ASP A 59 0.74 -3.14 -6.98
CA ASP A 59 0.14 -3.29 -5.64
C ASP A 59 -0.29 -1.94 -5.05
N ASN A 60 0.42 -0.85 -5.38
CA ASN A 60 -0.01 0.49 -4.99
C ASN A 60 -1.33 0.90 -5.68
N ILE A 61 -1.51 0.53 -6.95
CA ILE A 61 -2.77 0.74 -7.67
C ILE A 61 -3.90 -0.06 -7.01
N GLU A 62 -3.67 -1.34 -6.72
CA GLU A 62 -4.66 -2.20 -6.05
C GLU A 62 -5.05 -1.69 -4.65
N LYS A 63 -4.07 -1.24 -3.86
CA LYS A 63 -4.32 -0.61 -2.56
C LYS A 63 -5.12 0.68 -2.69
N MET A 64 -4.86 1.48 -3.73
CA MET A 64 -5.61 2.71 -4.00
C MET A 64 -7.07 2.40 -4.34
N PHE A 65 -7.33 1.43 -5.23
CA PHE A 65 -8.69 0.95 -5.52
C PHE A 65 -9.40 0.34 -4.30
N ARG A 66 -8.67 -0.37 -3.43
CA ARG A 66 -9.22 -0.87 -2.16
C ARG A 66 -9.60 0.26 -1.22
N SER A 67 -8.70 1.23 -1.04
CA SER A 67 -8.95 2.43 -0.23
C SER A 67 -10.15 3.23 -0.73
N LEU A 68 -10.45 3.17 -2.02
CA LEU A 68 -11.62 3.82 -2.61
C LEU A 68 -12.93 3.11 -2.27
N LYS A 69 -12.94 1.78 -2.29
CA LYS A 69 -14.10 1.00 -1.86
C LYS A 69 -14.41 1.23 -0.37
N SER A 70 -13.37 1.43 0.45
CA SER A 70 -13.52 1.55 1.90
C SER A 70 -13.61 2.99 2.43
N GLY A 71 -12.94 3.96 1.80
CA GLY A 71 -12.69 5.30 2.36
C GLY A 71 -13.35 6.44 1.59
N ILE A 72 -13.58 6.29 0.29
CA ILE A 72 -14.54 7.13 -0.43
C ILE A 72 -15.86 6.40 -0.32
N ASP A 73 -16.96 7.12 -0.15
CA ASP A 73 -18.30 6.60 0.07
C ASP A 73 -18.84 5.89 -1.21
N PHE A 74 -18.19 4.81 -1.61
CA PHE A 74 -18.53 3.93 -2.73
C PHE A 74 -19.25 2.68 -2.25
N ASN A 75 -19.10 2.32 -0.97
CA ASN A 75 -19.98 1.34 -0.32
C ASN A 75 -21.43 1.85 -0.21
N LYS A 76 -21.64 3.17 -0.22
CA LYS A 76 -22.96 3.79 -0.33
C LYS A 76 -22.88 4.87 -1.41
N ALA A 77 -23.33 4.55 -2.61
CA ALA A 77 -23.32 5.48 -3.74
C ALA A 77 -23.83 6.89 -3.37
N ARG A 78 -24.83 6.96 -2.46
CA ARG A 78 -25.55 8.17 -1.98
C ARG A 78 -25.99 9.09 -3.12
N VAL A 79 -26.30 8.49 -4.26
CA VAL A 79 -26.83 9.16 -5.44
C VAL A 79 -28.05 8.39 -5.90
N HIS A 80 -29.06 9.11 -6.38
CA HIS A 80 -30.37 8.55 -6.72
C HIS A 80 -30.45 7.99 -8.14
N THR A 81 -29.45 8.27 -8.99
CA THR A 81 -29.44 7.84 -10.39
C THR A 81 -28.13 7.17 -10.78
N THR A 82 -28.20 6.28 -11.78
CA THR A 82 -27.03 5.66 -12.39
C THR A 82 -26.12 6.70 -13.04
N GLU A 83 -26.68 7.78 -13.59
CA GLU A 83 -25.90 8.83 -14.24
C GLU A 83 -25.05 9.59 -13.23
N SER A 84 -25.62 9.98 -12.08
CA SER A 84 -24.86 10.58 -10.98
C SER A 84 -23.77 9.65 -10.43
N LEU A 85 -24.02 8.32 -10.42
CA LEU A 85 -23.01 7.34 -10.04
C LEU A 85 -21.85 7.28 -11.05
N LYS A 86 -22.15 7.25 -12.35
CA LYS A 86 -21.12 7.29 -13.41
C LYS A 86 -20.28 8.55 -13.31
N SER A 87 -20.90 9.73 -13.11
CA SER A 87 -20.18 10.99 -12.93
C SER A 87 -19.26 10.97 -11.71
N LYS A 88 -19.73 10.41 -10.58
CA LYS A 88 -18.91 10.25 -9.37
C LYS A 88 -17.71 9.32 -9.61
N VAL A 89 -17.92 8.18 -10.29
CA VAL A 89 -16.83 7.28 -10.70
C VAL A 89 -15.83 8.00 -11.59
N PHE A 90 -16.31 8.75 -12.58
CA PHE A 90 -15.48 9.46 -13.54
C PHE A 90 -14.59 10.51 -12.86
N VAL A 91 -15.17 11.41 -12.05
CA VAL A 91 -14.39 12.44 -11.33
C VAL A 91 -13.40 11.80 -10.36
N THR A 92 -13.81 10.73 -9.67
CA THR A 92 -12.92 9.98 -8.76
C THR A 92 -11.74 9.38 -9.52
N PHE A 93 -11.97 8.82 -10.71
CA PHE A 93 -10.91 8.28 -11.56
C PHE A 93 -9.90 9.34 -11.98
N ILE A 94 -10.35 10.54 -12.36
CA ILE A 94 -9.44 11.65 -12.68
C ILE A 94 -8.62 12.07 -11.44
N ALA A 95 -9.27 12.21 -10.28
CA ALA A 95 -8.57 12.53 -9.03
C ALA A 95 -7.51 11.47 -8.67
N MET A 96 -7.74 10.19 -9.00
CA MET A 96 -6.77 9.12 -8.80
C MET A 96 -5.53 9.26 -9.67
N ILE A 97 -5.68 9.67 -10.93
CA ILE A 97 -4.54 9.88 -11.85
C ILE A 97 -3.63 10.95 -11.25
N VAL A 98 -4.20 12.08 -10.84
CA VAL A 98 -3.46 13.18 -10.19
C VAL A 98 -2.80 12.71 -8.90
N ARG A 99 -3.51 11.96 -8.06
CA ARG A 99 -2.97 11.42 -6.82
C ARG A 99 -1.83 10.42 -7.06
N ASN A 100 -1.92 9.60 -8.10
CA ASN A 100 -0.87 8.65 -8.47
C ASN A 100 0.39 9.36 -8.94
N GLU A 101 0.24 10.38 -9.78
CA GLU A 101 1.34 11.21 -10.24
C GLU A 101 2.06 11.88 -9.05
N LEU A 102 1.29 12.44 -8.11
CA LEU A 102 1.84 13.01 -6.88
C LEU A 102 2.57 11.94 -6.05
N PHE A 103 2.00 10.74 -5.91
CA PHE A 103 2.64 9.63 -5.20
C PHE A 103 3.99 9.26 -5.84
N GLN A 104 4.04 9.11 -7.16
CA GLN A 104 5.27 8.76 -7.89
C GLN A 104 6.36 9.82 -7.70
N LYS A 105 6.02 11.11 -7.81
CA LYS A 105 6.97 12.21 -7.59
C LYS A 105 7.47 12.29 -6.14
N VAL A 106 6.59 12.00 -5.18
CA VAL A 106 6.90 12.04 -3.76
C VAL A 106 7.72 10.83 -3.32
N GLU A 107 7.73 9.72 -4.06
CA GLU A 107 8.42 8.49 -3.68
C GLU A 107 9.95 8.70 -3.56
N GLU A 108 10.55 9.53 -4.42
CA GLU A 108 11.98 9.87 -4.30
C GLU A 108 12.28 10.68 -3.02
N LEU A 109 11.36 11.57 -2.61
CA LEU A 109 11.48 12.32 -1.36
C LEU A 109 11.20 11.42 -0.14
N ARG A 110 10.31 10.44 -0.25
CA ARG A 110 10.02 9.45 0.79
C ARG A 110 11.22 8.62 1.19
N LYS A 111 12.11 8.31 0.24
CA LYS A 111 13.37 7.61 0.53
C LYS A 111 14.23 8.40 1.53
N LYS A 112 14.17 9.73 1.49
CA LYS A 112 14.90 10.62 2.42
C LYS A 112 14.18 10.76 3.76
N ASN A 113 12.86 10.99 3.75
CA ASN A 113 12.08 11.09 4.98
C ASN A 113 10.64 10.61 4.80
N ARG A 114 10.40 9.36 5.21
CA ARG A 114 9.11 8.67 4.99
C ARG A 114 7.92 9.28 5.74
N LYS A 115 8.17 9.97 6.87
CA LYS A 115 7.13 10.62 7.68
C LYS A 115 6.79 12.01 7.17
N ALA A 116 7.79 12.77 6.72
CA ALA A 116 7.59 14.12 6.22
C ALA A 116 6.93 14.13 4.84
N TYR A 117 7.28 13.18 3.97
CA TYR A 117 6.82 13.14 2.59
C TYR A 117 5.73 12.09 2.42
N THR A 118 4.49 12.45 2.74
CA THR A 118 3.32 11.63 2.44
C THR A 118 2.42 12.36 1.47
N VAL A 119 1.64 11.63 0.66
CA VAL A 119 0.68 12.25 -0.27
C VAL A 119 -0.27 13.18 0.47
N GLN A 120 -0.80 12.75 1.62
CA GLN A 120 -1.64 13.59 2.48
C GLN A 120 -0.94 14.88 2.91
N LYS A 121 0.30 14.78 3.43
CA LYS A 121 1.02 15.96 3.90
C LYS A 121 1.31 16.94 2.75
N MET A 122 1.67 16.43 1.57
CA MET A 122 1.86 17.26 0.38
C MET A 122 0.58 17.98 -0.05
N ILE A 123 -0.59 17.31 0.02
CA ILE A 123 -1.88 17.95 -0.26
C ILE A 123 -2.14 19.06 0.77
N SER A 124 -1.92 18.79 2.07
CA SER A 124 -2.11 19.81 3.11
C SER A 124 -1.17 21.01 2.96
N GLU A 125 0.09 20.80 2.58
CA GLU A 125 1.01 21.92 2.30
C GLU A 125 0.54 22.74 1.08
N LEU A 126 0.02 22.10 0.03
CA LEU A 126 -0.55 22.80 -1.13
C LEU A 126 -1.80 23.62 -0.75
N GLU A 127 -2.65 23.09 0.14
CA GLU A 127 -3.80 23.80 0.69
C GLU A 127 -3.37 25.03 1.50
N ASN A 128 -2.37 24.87 2.38
CA ASN A 128 -1.80 25.98 3.15
C ASN A 128 -1.23 27.09 2.25
N ILE A 129 -0.49 26.73 1.18
CA ILE A 129 0.06 27.73 0.25
C ILE A 129 -1.06 28.50 -0.44
N LYS A 130 -2.12 27.80 -0.87
CA LYS A 130 -3.28 28.44 -1.48
C LYS A 130 -3.96 29.41 -0.51
N GLU A 131 -4.16 29.01 0.75
CA GLU A 131 -4.78 29.87 1.76
C GLU A 131 -3.94 31.12 2.08
N ASN A 132 -2.61 31.02 2.04
CA ASN A 132 -1.71 32.17 2.27
C ASN A 132 -1.52 33.07 1.04
N MET A 133 -2.06 32.70 -0.13
CA MET A 133 -2.02 33.50 -1.35
C MET A 133 -3.26 34.39 -1.56
N TYR A 134 -4.30 34.19 -0.76
CA TYR A 134 -5.54 34.99 -0.73
C TYR A 134 -5.65 35.72 0.62
#